data_AF-A0A6J0VV77-F1
#
_entry.id   AF-A0A6J0VV77-F1
#
_cell.length_a   1.000
_cell.length_b   1.000
_cell.length_c   1.000
_cell.angle_alpha   90.00
_cell.angle_beta   90.00
_cell.angle_gamma   90.00
#
_symmetry.space_group_name_H-M   'P 1'
#
loop_
_entity.id
_entity.type
_entity.pdbx_description
1 polymer ?
#
loop_
_entity_poly.entity_id
_entity_poly.type
_entity_poly.pdbx_seq_one_letter_code
_entity_poly.pdbx_strand_id
1 'polypeptide(L)'
;MESWRSSSLSSPLTRSFSPFNSPHSKNGRRIPRRLHTCLSTLWATPNLQPISHYFAESPPKVRLVSGPHRCEGRVEVERNGEWGTVCDDGWNMKDVEVVCRELGCGAAKGTPTGNLYKPLADEKQKIFIQEVNCSGTEDQLINCDQLEDVYDCSHSEDAGAICEKTVRLVGGPGRCKGRLEVKHQEQWGTVCKAGWNLSAAKVVCRQLGCGKATLIKRCCNNDTQGQGLIWLSNVSCSGQEENLHYCLSGLEGNNNCTHDEDTWVECEDPETVRLVGGPGRCKGRLEVKHQEQWGTVCKAGWNLSAAKVVCRQLGCGKATASWHMPYSQRTCLVTGIS
;
A
#
# COMPACT_ATOMS: atom_id res chain seq x y z
N MET A 1 -41.08 52.99 29.19
CA MET A 1 -40.54 52.59 30.50
C MET A 1 -39.09 52.18 30.28
N GLU A 2 -38.21 52.62 31.18
CA GLU A 2 -36.72 52.56 31.14
C GLU A 2 -36.17 51.12 31.07
N SER A 3 -34.98 50.77 30.56
CA SER A 3 -33.65 51.39 30.30
C SER A 3 -32.55 51.09 31.36
N TRP A 4 -31.29 50.96 30.86
CA TRP A 4 -29.98 50.78 31.56
C TRP A 4 -29.64 49.34 32.04
N ARG A 5 -28.46 48.69 31.86
CA ARG A 5 -27.01 48.96 31.55
C ARG A 5 -26.00 48.88 32.73
N SER A 6 -25.23 47.78 32.75
CA SER A 6 -23.74 47.67 32.86
C SER A 6 -22.91 48.11 34.12
N SER A 7 -21.76 47.39 34.33
CA SER A 7 -20.51 47.81 35.03
C SER A 7 -20.49 47.76 36.59
N SER A 8 -19.38 47.63 37.38
CA SER A 8 -17.93 47.32 37.15
C SER A 8 -17.10 47.19 38.49
N LEU A 9 -15.98 46.43 38.47
CA LEU A 9 -14.63 46.62 39.13
C LEU A 9 -14.35 46.75 40.68
N SER A 10 -13.32 45.97 41.12
CA SER A 10 -12.11 46.29 41.96
C SER A 10 -12.01 46.30 43.53
N SER A 11 -11.17 45.37 44.06
CA SER A 11 -10.09 45.48 45.12
C SER A 11 -10.41 45.91 46.60
N PRO A 12 -9.49 45.90 47.63
CA PRO A 12 -8.08 45.42 47.77
C PRO A 12 -7.63 44.67 49.11
N LEU A 13 -6.39 44.14 49.11
CA LEU A 13 -5.33 43.97 50.16
C LEU A 13 -5.57 43.90 51.71
N THR A 14 -4.80 43.03 52.41
CA THR A 14 -3.97 43.34 53.63
C THR A 14 -2.94 42.22 53.99
N ARG A 15 -2.07 42.40 55.02
CA ARG A 15 -0.73 41.76 55.16
C ARG A 15 -0.36 41.35 56.62
N SER A 16 0.78 40.63 56.79
CA SER A 16 1.63 40.46 58.02
C SER A 16 1.31 39.28 58.98
N PHE A 17 2.18 38.71 59.84
CA PHE A 17 3.58 38.99 60.30
C PHE A 17 4.35 37.66 60.64
N SER A 18 5.68 37.69 60.82
CA SER A 18 6.56 36.62 61.42
C SER A 18 7.05 37.06 62.84
N PRO A 19 7.87 36.32 63.67
CA PRO A 19 9.32 36.06 63.38
C PRO A 19 10.16 35.01 64.22
N PHE A 20 11.48 34.96 63.93
CA PHE A 20 12.70 34.68 64.77
C PHE A 20 12.98 33.35 65.52
N ASN A 21 14.15 32.70 65.26
CA ASN A 21 15.39 32.82 66.08
C ASN A 21 16.67 32.11 65.53
N SER A 22 17.86 32.50 66.06
CA SER A 22 19.24 31.98 65.85
C SER A 22 20.12 32.48 67.06
N PRO A 23 21.47 32.32 67.22
CA PRO A 23 22.55 31.62 66.46
C PRO A 23 23.61 30.86 67.35
N HIS A 24 24.73 30.36 66.78
CA HIS A 24 26.10 30.32 67.37
C HIS A 24 27.20 29.83 66.36
N SER A 25 28.50 29.80 66.73
CA SER A 25 29.70 29.69 65.82
C SER A 25 30.94 29.05 66.55
N LYS A 26 32.12 28.67 66.00
CA LYS A 26 33.03 29.26 64.96
C LYS A 26 34.07 28.26 64.34
N ASN A 27 34.57 28.57 63.14
CA ASN A 27 35.92 28.36 62.53
C ASN A 27 36.64 26.98 62.40
N GLY A 28 37.10 26.68 61.16
CA GLY A 28 38.22 25.77 60.82
C GLY A 28 38.62 25.85 59.31
N ARG A 29 39.92 25.91 58.96
CA ARG A 29 40.44 26.02 57.56
C ARG A 29 40.78 24.61 56.98
N ARG A 30 41.05 24.30 55.68
CA ARG A 30 41.78 25.01 54.59
C ARG A 30 41.60 24.29 53.18
N ILE A 31 41.34 25.06 52.10
CA ILE A 31 41.68 24.86 50.63
C ILE A 31 41.06 23.67 49.78
N PRO A 32 41.09 23.66 48.41
CA PRO A 32 39.82 23.78 47.63
C PRO A 32 39.67 22.87 46.38
N ARG A 33 38.55 23.01 45.64
CA ARG A 33 38.54 23.19 44.16
C ARG A 33 37.18 23.65 43.60
N ARG A 34 37.20 24.84 43.00
CA ARG A 34 36.35 25.39 41.90
C ARG A 34 34.89 24.91 41.76
N LEU A 35 33.96 25.84 41.90
CA LEU A 35 33.22 26.41 40.75
C LEU A 35 32.43 27.66 41.17
N HIS A 36 32.84 28.84 40.68
CA HIS A 36 32.03 30.06 40.70
C HIS A 36 31.81 30.51 39.26
N THR A 37 30.54 30.49 38.86
CA THR A 37 29.82 31.52 38.10
C THR A 37 30.63 32.72 37.56
N CYS A 38 30.44 33.08 36.29
CA CYS A 38 29.53 34.21 35.95
C CYS A 38 29.41 34.54 34.44
N LEU A 39 28.28 35.19 34.12
CA LEU A 39 28.08 36.25 33.12
C LEU A 39 28.28 35.94 31.60
N SER A 40 27.14 35.71 30.95
CA SER A 40 26.63 36.46 29.78
C SER A 40 27.61 37.06 28.75
N THR A 41 27.50 36.61 27.51
CA THR A 41 27.61 37.49 26.32
C THR A 41 26.68 37.00 25.22
N LEU A 42 25.96 37.93 24.59
CA LEU A 42 25.04 37.68 23.48
C LEU A 42 25.83 37.43 22.18
N TRP A 43 25.55 36.32 21.50
CA TRP A 43 25.75 36.19 20.05
C TRP A 43 24.47 35.62 19.46
N ALA A 44 23.84 36.38 18.55
CA ALA A 44 22.62 35.97 17.88
C ALA A 44 22.94 35.11 16.66
N THR A 45 22.27 33.97 16.52
CA THR A 45 22.15 33.23 15.26
C THR A 45 20.67 33.03 14.95
N PRO A 46 20.13 33.56 13.84
CA PRO A 46 18.72 33.42 13.50
C PRO A 46 18.40 32.05 12.90
N ASN A 47 17.10 31.74 12.81
CA ASN A 47 16.50 30.55 12.18
C ASN A 47 16.76 29.19 12.88
N LEU A 48 16.07 28.98 13.99
CA LEU A 48 15.37 27.71 14.18
C LEU A 48 14.00 27.83 13.49
N GLN A 49 13.87 27.28 12.28
CA GLN A 49 12.54 27.02 11.71
C GLN A 49 11.84 25.94 12.54
N PRO A 50 10.50 25.99 12.69
CA PRO A 50 9.79 25.00 13.48
C PRO A 50 9.96 23.61 12.88
N ILE A 51 10.07 22.61 13.75
CA ILE A 51 10.11 21.20 13.38
C ILE A 51 8.92 20.93 12.46
N SER A 52 9.19 20.46 11.24
CA SER A 52 8.16 19.99 10.33
C SER A 52 7.34 18.93 11.04
N HIS A 53 6.05 19.20 11.26
CA HIS A 53 5.11 18.14 11.60
C HIS A 53 5.20 17.11 10.48
N TYR A 54 5.75 15.93 10.79
CA TYR A 54 5.64 14.77 9.93
C TYR A 54 4.14 14.50 9.81
N PHE A 55 3.58 14.80 8.63
CA PHE A 55 2.33 14.20 8.22
C PHE A 55 2.61 12.70 8.06
N ALA A 56 2.39 11.96 9.14
CA ALA A 56 2.10 10.55 9.02
C ALA A 56 0.72 10.47 8.35
N GLU A 57 0.76 10.37 7.03
CA GLU A 57 -0.41 10.21 6.18
C GLU A 57 -1.25 9.04 6.75
N SER A 58 -2.51 9.33 7.08
CA SER A 58 -3.38 8.33 7.68
C SER A 58 -3.54 7.16 6.69
N PRO A 59 -3.54 5.90 7.15
CA PRO A 59 -3.72 4.77 6.26
C PRO A 59 -4.99 4.96 5.43
N PRO A 60 -4.97 4.57 4.13
CA PRO A 60 -6.11 4.79 3.24
C PRO A 60 -7.35 4.10 3.80
N LYS A 61 -8.48 4.81 3.77
CA LYS A 61 -9.77 4.29 4.25
C LYS A 61 -10.51 3.51 3.17
N VAL A 62 -9.82 3.17 2.09
CA VAL A 62 -10.29 2.34 0.99
C VAL A 62 -9.30 1.21 0.74
N ARG A 63 -9.80 0.05 0.27
CA ARG A 63 -8.99 -1.08 -0.17
C ARG A 63 -9.62 -1.80 -1.35
N LEU A 64 -8.79 -2.50 -2.13
CA LEU A 64 -9.24 -3.35 -3.22
C LEU A 64 -9.08 -4.83 -2.86
N VAL A 65 -10.19 -5.57 -2.90
CA VAL A 65 -10.28 -6.97 -2.45
C VAL A 65 -10.61 -7.92 -3.60
N SER A 66 -10.14 -9.17 -3.51
CA SER A 66 -10.39 -10.26 -4.47
C SER A 66 -9.95 -10.02 -5.93
N GLY A 67 -9.24 -8.93 -6.24
CA GLY A 67 -8.60 -8.71 -7.54
C GLY A 67 -7.22 -9.38 -7.67
N PRO A 68 -6.62 -9.35 -8.87
CA PRO A 68 -5.34 -10.01 -9.16
C PRO A 68 -4.10 -9.31 -8.59
N HIS A 69 -4.22 -8.05 -8.14
CA HIS A 69 -3.15 -7.26 -7.52
C HIS A 69 -3.74 -6.05 -6.78
N ARG A 70 -2.96 -5.41 -5.88
CA ARG A 70 -3.45 -4.33 -5.00
C ARG A 70 -4.09 -3.09 -5.67
N CYS A 71 -3.92 -2.93 -6.98
CA CYS A 71 -4.48 -1.84 -7.79
C CYS A 71 -5.67 -2.30 -8.68
N GLU A 72 -6.32 -3.42 -8.36
CA GLU A 72 -7.54 -3.93 -9.01
C GLU A 72 -8.34 -4.74 -7.98
N GLY A 73 -9.67 -4.61 -7.94
CA GLY A 73 -10.53 -5.40 -7.05
C GLY A 73 -11.89 -4.76 -6.74
N ARG A 74 -12.68 -5.42 -5.89
CA ARG A 74 -13.89 -4.87 -5.27
C ARG A 74 -13.47 -3.75 -4.32
N VAL A 75 -14.19 -2.63 -4.36
CA VAL A 75 -13.96 -1.49 -3.47
C VAL A 75 -14.61 -1.75 -2.12
N GLU A 76 -13.81 -1.63 -1.07
CA GLU A 76 -14.29 -1.63 0.32
C GLU A 76 -13.75 -0.40 1.04
N VAL A 77 -14.58 0.22 1.89
CA VAL A 77 -14.23 1.40 2.70
C VAL A 77 -14.29 1.11 4.20
N GLU A 78 -13.46 1.78 4.98
CA GLU A 78 -13.41 1.68 6.44
C GLU A 78 -14.22 2.80 7.10
N ARG A 79 -15.16 2.40 7.97
CA ARG A 79 -15.97 3.31 8.78
C ARG A 79 -16.02 2.81 10.22
N ASN A 80 -15.61 3.64 11.17
CA ASN A 80 -15.58 3.32 12.60
C ASN A 80 -14.82 2.03 12.98
N GLY A 81 -13.82 1.63 12.18
CA GLY A 81 -13.04 0.39 12.35
C GLY A 81 -13.70 -0.88 11.79
N GLU A 82 -14.87 -0.76 11.16
CA GLU A 82 -15.49 -1.81 10.35
C GLU A 82 -15.22 -1.57 8.86
N TRP A 83 -15.14 -2.64 8.06
CA TRP A 83 -14.99 -2.56 6.60
C TRP A 83 -16.29 -2.99 5.91
N GLY A 84 -16.76 -2.18 4.97
CA GLY A 84 -17.97 -2.42 4.20
C GLY A 84 -17.73 -2.16 2.71
N THR A 85 -18.67 -2.60 1.87
CA THR A 85 -18.60 -2.43 0.42
C THR A 85 -19.26 -1.11 -0.01
N VAL A 86 -19.06 -0.77 -1.28
CA VAL A 86 -19.69 0.37 -1.98
C VAL A 86 -20.67 -0.22 -3.00
N CYS A 87 -21.83 0.38 -3.26
CA CYS A 87 -22.71 -0.05 -4.36
C CYS A 87 -22.27 0.53 -5.71
N ASP A 88 -22.53 -0.17 -6.82
CA ASP A 88 -22.20 0.29 -8.18
C ASP A 88 -23.25 1.20 -8.84
N ASP A 89 -24.35 1.49 -8.15
CA ASP A 89 -25.26 2.59 -8.50
C ASP A 89 -24.56 3.96 -8.38
N GLY A 90 -24.63 4.74 -9.46
CA GLY A 90 -23.90 6.00 -9.65
C GLY A 90 -22.40 5.84 -9.99
N TRP A 91 -21.82 4.65 -9.74
CA TRP A 91 -20.37 4.42 -9.77
C TRP A 91 -19.76 4.59 -11.16
N ASN A 92 -18.79 5.50 -11.25
CA ASN A 92 -18.22 5.96 -12.49
C ASN A 92 -16.69 6.19 -12.39
N MET A 93 -16.09 6.63 -13.51
CA MET A 93 -14.64 6.74 -13.63
C MET A 93 -14.02 7.76 -12.67
N LYS A 94 -14.76 8.80 -12.23
CA LYS A 94 -14.26 9.81 -11.29
C LYS A 94 -14.12 9.26 -9.88
N ASP A 95 -15.03 8.39 -9.46
CA ASP A 95 -14.95 7.74 -8.15
C ASP A 95 -13.77 6.77 -8.14
N VAL A 96 -13.55 6.07 -9.27
CA VAL A 96 -12.34 5.26 -9.47
C VAL A 96 -11.07 6.13 -9.53
N GLU A 97 -11.09 7.36 -10.07
CA GLU A 97 -9.95 8.29 -10.01
C GLU A 97 -9.59 8.64 -8.56
N VAL A 98 -10.59 8.89 -7.71
CA VAL A 98 -10.39 9.10 -6.26
C VAL A 98 -9.81 7.85 -5.59
N VAL A 99 -10.39 6.67 -5.82
CA VAL A 99 -9.87 5.39 -5.28
C VAL A 99 -8.43 5.13 -5.72
N CYS A 100 -8.11 5.34 -7.00
CA CYS A 100 -6.77 5.09 -7.53
C CYS A 100 -5.74 6.11 -7.03
N ARG A 101 -6.17 7.35 -6.75
CA ARG A 101 -5.34 8.37 -6.07
C ARG A 101 -5.11 8.01 -4.59
N GLU A 102 -6.17 7.74 -3.82
CA GLU A 102 -6.07 7.38 -2.39
C GLU A 102 -5.21 6.12 -2.15
N LEU A 103 -5.13 5.23 -3.14
CA LEU A 103 -4.27 4.04 -3.09
C LEU A 103 -2.87 4.21 -3.71
N GLY A 104 -2.51 5.38 -4.24
CA GLY A 104 -1.23 5.58 -4.95
C GLY A 104 -1.06 4.62 -6.15
N CYS A 105 -2.16 4.29 -6.82
CA CYS A 105 -2.29 3.28 -7.87
C CYS A 105 -2.38 3.87 -9.30
N GLY A 106 -2.05 5.14 -9.49
CA GLY A 106 -2.02 5.80 -10.80
C GLY A 106 -3.41 6.16 -11.34
N ALA A 107 -3.55 6.25 -12.66
CA ALA A 107 -4.82 6.65 -13.28
C ALA A 107 -5.90 5.56 -13.20
N ALA A 108 -7.17 5.96 -13.18
CA ALA A 108 -8.30 5.05 -13.36
C ALA A 108 -8.29 4.41 -14.76
N LYS A 109 -8.63 3.12 -14.85
CA LYS A 109 -8.72 2.37 -16.12
C LYS A 109 -10.03 1.55 -16.26
N GLY A 110 -10.89 1.47 -15.25
CA GLY A 110 -12.22 0.87 -15.39
C GLY A 110 -13.04 0.72 -14.09
N THR A 111 -14.36 0.62 -14.27
CA THR A 111 -15.42 0.53 -13.25
C THR A 111 -16.16 -0.82 -13.32
N PRO A 112 -15.51 -1.97 -13.07
CA PRO A 112 -16.20 -3.26 -13.10
C PRO A 112 -17.10 -3.44 -11.87
N THR A 113 -18.30 -3.97 -12.05
CA THR A 113 -19.10 -4.48 -10.92
C THR A 113 -18.32 -5.57 -10.17
N GLY A 114 -18.39 -5.52 -8.85
CA GLY A 114 -17.80 -6.44 -7.87
C GLY A 114 -18.23 -7.89 -8.03
N ASN A 115 -19.32 -8.13 -8.76
CA ASN A 115 -19.67 -9.43 -9.33
C ASN A 115 -18.51 -10.11 -10.09
N LEU A 116 -17.58 -9.35 -10.67
CA LEU A 116 -16.36 -9.84 -11.33
C LEU A 116 -15.37 -10.49 -10.34
N TYR A 117 -15.32 -9.99 -9.10
CA TYR A 117 -14.33 -10.37 -8.10
C TYR A 117 -14.93 -11.37 -7.10
N LYS A 118 -14.87 -12.66 -7.44
CA LYS A 118 -15.33 -13.74 -6.57
C LYS A 118 -14.25 -14.17 -5.55
N PRO A 119 -14.60 -14.53 -4.30
CA PRO A 119 -15.96 -14.52 -3.75
C PRO A 119 -16.49 -13.09 -3.53
N LEU A 120 -17.82 -12.97 -3.58
CA LEU A 120 -18.54 -11.77 -3.14
C LEU A 120 -18.22 -11.48 -1.65
N ALA A 121 -18.59 -10.29 -1.18
CA ALA A 121 -18.58 -10.02 0.25
C ALA A 121 -19.48 -11.00 1.03
N ASP A 122 -19.20 -11.17 2.33
CA ASP A 122 -20.04 -11.97 3.23
C ASP A 122 -21.41 -11.29 3.38
N GLU A 123 -22.52 -12.03 3.39
CA GLU A 123 -23.89 -11.49 3.51
C GLU A 123 -24.12 -10.64 4.79
N LYS A 124 -23.20 -10.69 5.76
CA LYS A 124 -23.21 -9.87 6.98
C LYS A 124 -22.32 -8.61 6.88
N GLN A 125 -21.50 -8.51 5.85
CA GLN A 125 -20.73 -7.31 5.58
C GLN A 125 -21.71 -6.20 5.15
N LYS A 126 -21.51 -4.97 5.62
CA LYS A 126 -22.42 -3.88 5.28
C LYS A 126 -22.02 -3.30 3.91
N ILE A 127 -23.00 -2.94 3.10
CA ILE A 127 -22.82 -1.93 2.06
C ILE A 127 -22.90 -0.59 2.78
N PHE A 128 -21.84 0.22 2.75
CA PHE A 128 -21.76 1.45 3.55
C PHE A 128 -22.22 2.70 2.81
N ILE A 129 -21.95 2.77 1.50
CA ILE A 129 -22.17 3.95 0.67
C ILE A 129 -22.66 3.54 -0.73
N GLN A 130 -23.53 4.34 -1.32
CA GLN A 130 -24.06 4.19 -2.68
C GLN A 130 -24.27 5.57 -3.33
N GLU A 131 -24.55 5.61 -4.63
CA GLU A 131 -24.75 6.86 -5.39
C GLU A 131 -23.57 7.84 -5.17
N VAL A 132 -22.36 7.27 -5.20
CA VAL A 132 -21.11 8.04 -5.01
C VAL A 132 -20.90 8.93 -6.23
N ASN A 133 -20.72 10.22 -6.00
CA ASN A 133 -20.63 11.25 -7.02
C ASN A 133 -19.41 12.14 -6.76
N CYS A 134 -18.22 11.59 -6.99
CA CYS A 134 -16.97 12.34 -6.88
C CYS A 134 -16.83 13.34 -8.04
N SER A 135 -16.24 14.51 -7.76
CA SER A 135 -15.74 15.42 -8.80
C SER A 135 -14.52 14.85 -9.54
N GLY A 136 -13.77 13.95 -8.89
CA GLY A 136 -12.48 13.40 -9.33
C GLY A 136 -11.28 14.06 -8.63
N THR A 137 -11.52 14.99 -7.70
CA THR A 137 -10.48 15.82 -7.05
C THR A 137 -10.34 15.59 -5.53
N GLU A 138 -11.20 14.76 -4.94
CA GLU A 138 -11.25 14.42 -3.52
C GLU A 138 -10.05 13.56 -3.09
N ASP A 139 -9.44 13.86 -1.94
CA ASP A 139 -8.29 13.08 -1.44
C ASP A 139 -8.67 11.68 -0.92
N GLN A 140 -9.93 11.49 -0.50
CA GLN A 140 -10.45 10.20 -0.04
C GLN A 140 -11.86 9.95 -0.58
N LEU A 141 -12.21 8.69 -0.85
CA LEU A 141 -13.53 8.33 -1.40
C LEU A 141 -14.69 8.76 -0.48
N ILE A 142 -14.50 8.63 0.83
CA ILE A 142 -15.50 8.97 1.86
C ILE A 142 -15.84 10.47 1.92
N ASN A 143 -15.08 11.33 1.23
CA ASN A 143 -15.29 12.77 1.17
C ASN A 143 -16.11 13.21 -0.06
N CYS A 144 -16.48 12.28 -0.96
CA CYS A 144 -17.38 12.58 -2.07
C CYS A 144 -18.84 12.69 -1.60
N ASP A 145 -19.68 13.37 -2.38
CA ASP A 145 -21.13 13.30 -2.19
C ASP A 145 -21.59 11.85 -2.39
N GLN A 146 -22.35 11.31 -1.43
CA GLN A 146 -22.78 9.90 -1.39
C GLN A 146 -24.05 9.75 -0.54
N LEU A 147 -24.79 8.66 -0.73
CA LEU A 147 -25.86 8.23 0.16
C LEU A 147 -25.35 7.16 1.14
N GLU A 148 -25.82 7.22 2.38
CA GLU A 148 -25.46 6.29 3.47
C GLU A 148 -26.71 5.57 3.98
N ASP A 149 -26.55 4.32 4.44
CA ASP A 149 -27.60 3.52 5.09
C ASP A 149 -28.91 3.39 4.26
N VAL A 150 -28.77 3.35 2.93
CA VAL A 150 -29.83 2.96 1.98
C VAL A 150 -29.62 1.48 1.61
N TYR A 151 -30.71 0.75 1.33
CA TYR A 151 -30.74 -0.72 1.35
C TYR A 151 -31.45 -1.34 0.13
N ASP A 152 -31.29 -0.77 -1.06
CA ASP A 152 -31.74 -1.36 -2.33
C ASP A 152 -30.67 -2.22 -3.03
N CYS A 153 -29.38 -1.98 -2.76
CA CYS A 153 -28.28 -2.78 -3.30
C CYS A 153 -28.06 -4.14 -2.59
N SER A 154 -27.53 -5.11 -3.34
CA SER A 154 -27.00 -6.39 -2.84
C SER A 154 -25.49 -6.50 -3.08
N HIS A 155 -24.81 -7.49 -2.47
CA HIS A 155 -23.39 -7.77 -2.80
C HIS A 155 -23.15 -8.26 -4.23
N SER A 156 -24.19 -8.43 -5.04
CA SER A 156 -24.00 -8.61 -6.49
C SER A 156 -23.72 -7.27 -7.20
N GLU A 157 -24.17 -6.16 -6.61
CA GLU A 157 -23.96 -4.75 -7.01
C GLU A 157 -22.85 -4.07 -6.19
N ASP A 158 -21.96 -4.82 -5.52
CA ASP A 158 -20.74 -4.20 -4.95
C ASP A 158 -19.94 -3.51 -6.06
N ALA A 159 -19.34 -2.34 -5.84
CA ALA A 159 -18.51 -1.63 -6.80
C ALA A 159 -17.09 -2.19 -6.90
N GLY A 160 -16.44 -1.91 -8.03
CA GLY A 160 -15.07 -2.33 -8.31
C GLY A 160 -14.26 -1.28 -9.05
N ALA A 161 -12.94 -1.39 -8.92
CA ALA A 161 -11.98 -0.47 -9.52
C ALA A 161 -10.88 -1.25 -10.25
N ILE A 162 -10.44 -0.70 -11.38
CA ILE A 162 -9.20 -1.06 -12.07
C ILE A 162 -8.36 0.21 -12.19
N CYS A 163 -7.19 0.21 -11.58
CA CYS A 163 -6.23 1.31 -11.66
C CYS A 163 -5.05 0.97 -12.58
N GLU A 164 -4.22 1.97 -12.87
CA GLU A 164 -3.06 1.81 -13.72
C GLU A 164 -1.94 1.00 -13.08
N LYS A 165 -1.59 -0.12 -13.73
CA LYS A 165 -0.37 -0.84 -13.38
C LYS A 165 0.87 -0.05 -13.84
N THR A 166 1.49 0.65 -12.89
CA THR A 166 2.71 1.43 -13.08
C THR A 166 4.01 0.62 -13.01
N VAL A 167 4.01 -0.53 -12.32
CA VAL A 167 5.17 -1.44 -12.20
C VAL A 167 4.78 -2.90 -12.41
N ARG A 168 5.67 -3.70 -13.00
CA ARG A 168 5.47 -5.15 -13.18
C ARG A 168 6.79 -5.93 -13.07
N LEU A 169 6.67 -7.21 -12.73
CA LEU A 169 7.77 -8.17 -12.79
C LEU A 169 7.55 -9.14 -13.97
N VAL A 170 8.60 -9.41 -14.73
CA VAL A 170 8.56 -10.21 -15.98
C VAL A 170 9.63 -11.31 -15.96
N GLY A 171 9.35 -12.45 -16.60
CA GLY A 171 10.31 -13.55 -16.76
C GLY A 171 10.64 -14.33 -15.48
N GLY A 172 10.05 -13.96 -14.34
CA GLY A 172 10.28 -14.63 -13.07
C GLY A 172 9.17 -15.57 -12.63
N PRO A 173 9.46 -16.44 -11.63
CA PRO A 173 8.53 -17.45 -11.15
C PRO A 173 7.42 -16.88 -10.26
N GLY A 174 6.31 -16.46 -10.86
CA GLY A 174 5.11 -15.98 -10.17
C GLY A 174 4.95 -14.46 -10.26
N ARG A 175 4.00 -13.89 -9.50
CA ARG A 175 3.73 -12.43 -9.57
C ARG A 175 4.73 -11.57 -8.78
N CYS A 176 5.42 -12.16 -7.80
CA CYS A 176 6.29 -11.48 -6.84
C CYS A 176 7.81 -11.65 -7.12
N LYS A 177 8.19 -12.19 -8.28
CA LYS A 177 9.59 -12.40 -8.69
C LYS A 177 9.77 -12.10 -10.18
N GLY A 178 10.84 -11.43 -10.58
CA GLY A 178 11.17 -11.17 -12.00
C GLY A 178 11.98 -9.91 -12.27
N ARG A 179 12.27 -9.66 -13.54
CA ARG A 179 12.83 -8.40 -14.04
C ARG A 179 11.83 -7.27 -13.81
N LEU A 180 12.29 -6.17 -13.23
CA LEU A 180 11.49 -4.97 -12.99
C LEU A 180 11.31 -4.16 -14.26
N GLU A 181 10.06 -3.94 -14.63
CA GLU A 181 9.66 -3.01 -15.67
C GLU A 181 8.68 -1.98 -15.10
N VAL A 182 8.85 -0.73 -15.53
CA VAL A 182 8.01 0.41 -15.17
C VAL A 182 7.31 0.94 -16.40
N LYS A 183 6.15 1.56 -16.19
CA LYS A 183 5.37 2.20 -17.25
C LYS A 183 5.59 3.71 -17.18
N HIS A 184 5.98 4.32 -18.29
CA HIS A 184 6.11 5.75 -18.44
C HIS A 184 5.64 6.16 -19.85
N GLN A 185 4.86 7.23 -19.96
CA GLN A 185 4.24 7.68 -21.23
C GLN A 185 3.53 6.54 -21.99
N GLU A 186 2.71 5.77 -21.27
CA GLU A 186 2.00 4.57 -21.75
C GLU A 186 2.90 3.40 -22.25
N GLN A 187 4.23 3.53 -22.22
CA GLN A 187 5.19 2.51 -22.67
C GLN A 187 5.91 1.81 -21.51
N TRP A 188 6.18 0.52 -21.68
CA TRP A 188 6.97 -0.27 -20.71
C TRP A 188 8.46 -0.20 -21.03
N GLY A 189 9.29 -0.10 -20.00
CA GLY A 189 10.75 -0.14 -20.08
C GLY A 189 11.35 -0.64 -18.77
N THR A 190 12.64 -0.98 -18.79
CA THR A 190 13.33 -1.62 -17.67
C THR A 190 13.96 -0.60 -16.72
N VAL A 191 14.50 -1.10 -15.60
CA VAL A 191 15.18 -0.31 -14.58
C VAL A 191 16.61 -0.81 -14.44
N CYS A 192 17.60 0.07 -14.58
CA CYS A 192 19.00 -0.30 -14.41
C CYS A 192 19.35 -0.58 -12.93
N LYS A 193 20.17 -1.60 -12.68
CA LYS A 193 20.67 -2.01 -11.35
C LYS A 193 21.60 -0.97 -10.68
N ALA A 194 22.04 0.05 -11.42
CA ALA A 194 22.80 1.17 -10.87
C ALA A 194 21.99 1.89 -9.78
N GLY A 195 22.57 2.09 -8.59
CA GLY A 195 21.89 2.63 -7.40
C GLY A 195 20.94 1.66 -6.69
N TRP A 196 20.54 0.55 -7.34
CA TRP A 196 19.52 -0.36 -6.81
C TRP A 196 19.91 -0.98 -5.46
N ASN A 197 18.99 -0.89 -4.50
CA ASN A 197 19.22 -1.25 -3.11
C ASN A 197 17.98 -1.86 -2.45
N LEU A 198 18.14 -2.34 -1.21
CA LEU A 198 17.06 -3.02 -0.48
C LEU A 198 15.87 -2.08 -0.16
N SER A 199 16.08 -0.78 0.00
CA SER A 199 15.00 0.18 0.22
C SER A 199 14.14 0.34 -1.03
N ALA A 200 14.74 0.42 -2.22
CA ALA A 200 14.01 0.44 -3.49
C ALA A 200 13.25 -0.88 -3.73
N ALA A 201 13.87 -2.02 -3.41
CA ALA A 201 13.21 -3.32 -3.48
C ALA A 201 12.01 -3.42 -2.52
N LYS A 202 12.08 -2.84 -1.31
CA LYS A 202 10.94 -2.76 -0.37
C LYS A 202 9.79 -1.94 -0.94
N VAL A 203 10.06 -0.79 -1.55
CA VAL A 203 9.04 0.04 -2.22
C VAL A 203 8.32 -0.77 -3.30
N VAL A 204 9.07 -1.42 -4.21
CA VAL A 204 8.46 -2.22 -5.28
C VAL A 204 7.67 -3.42 -4.74
N CYS A 205 8.19 -4.16 -3.77
CA CYS A 205 7.46 -5.28 -3.18
C CYS A 205 6.15 -4.83 -2.51
N ARG A 206 6.16 -3.71 -1.77
CA ARG A 206 4.94 -3.09 -1.22
C ARG A 206 3.98 -2.63 -2.34
N GLN A 207 4.49 -1.95 -3.36
CA GLN A 207 3.70 -1.44 -4.50
C GLN A 207 3.04 -2.56 -5.33
N LEU A 208 3.62 -3.77 -5.34
CA LEU A 208 3.03 -4.97 -5.96
C LEU A 208 2.07 -5.75 -5.03
N GLY A 209 1.97 -5.35 -3.75
CA GLY A 209 1.24 -6.11 -2.73
C GLY A 209 1.88 -7.47 -2.45
N CYS A 210 3.21 -7.55 -2.49
CA CYS A 210 4.02 -8.71 -2.10
C CYS A 210 4.58 -8.53 -0.68
N GLY A 211 5.17 -9.60 -0.12
CA GLY A 211 5.77 -9.59 1.21
C GLY A 211 7.16 -8.93 1.26
N LYS A 212 8.03 -9.40 2.18
CA LYS A 212 9.34 -8.76 2.38
C LYS A 212 10.23 -8.87 1.13
N ALA A 213 10.95 -7.79 0.84
CA ALA A 213 11.91 -7.76 -0.26
C ALA A 213 13.23 -8.48 0.10
N THR A 214 13.78 -9.21 -0.87
CA THR A 214 15.14 -9.77 -0.85
C THR A 214 16.02 -8.99 -1.84
N LEU A 215 17.20 -8.56 -1.42
CA LEU A 215 18.13 -7.85 -2.31
C LEU A 215 18.90 -8.83 -3.20
N ILE A 216 18.44 -8.99 -4.43
CA ILE A 216 19.15 -9.73 -5.49
C ILE A 216 19.97 -8.74 -6.33
N LYS A 217 21.28 -8.97 -6.44
CA LYS A 217 22.19 -8.20 -7.30
C LYS A 217 22.67 -8.97 -8.55
N ARG A 218 22.22 -10.22 -8.72
CA ARG A 218 22.61 -11.09 -9.84
C ARG A 218 21.45 -11.24 -10.83
N CYS A 219 21.42 -10.31 -11.76
CA CYS A 219 20.71 -10.37 -13.05
C CYS A 219 21.47 -9.41 -14.01
N CYS A 220 21.37 -9.53 -15.33
CA CYS A 220 20.57 -10.49 -16.10
C CYS A 220 21.41 -11.31 -17.10
N ASN A 221 20.80 -12.36 -17.66
CA ASN A 221 21.37 -13.14 -18.77
C ASN A 221 20.49 -12.99 -20.02
N ASN A 222 20.86 -13.65 -21.12
CA ASN A 222 20.13 -13.55 -22.40
C ASN A 222 18.65 -13.94 -22.31
N ASP A 223 18.25 -14.79 -21.35
CA ASP A 223 16.88 -15.25 -21.18
C ASP A 223 16.05 -14.34 -20.25
N THR A 224 16.71 -13.61 -19.33
CA THR A 224 16.06 -12.77 -18.31
C THR A 224 16.21 -11.27 -18.53
N GLN A 225 17.08 -10.84 -19.45
CA GLN A 225 17.23 -9.43 -19.83
C GLN A 225 15.99 -8.91 -20.59
N GLY A 226 15.75 -7.61 -20.50
CA GLY A 226 14.70 -6.92 -21.23
C GLY A 226 15.13 -6.49 -22.62
N GLN A 227 14.29 -5.65 -23.23
CA GLN A 227 14.49 -5.07 -24.55
C GLN A 227 13.83 -3.68 -24.59
N GLY A 228 14.34 -2.80 -25.45
CA GLY A 228 13.75 -1.48 -25.68
C GLY A 228 14.33 -0.40 -24.77
N LEU A 229 13.46 0.30 -24.03
CA LEU A 229 13.85 1.45 -23.23
C LEU A 229 14.28 1.04 -21.81
N ILE A 230 15.33 1.68 -21.31
CA ILE A 230 15.73 1.65 -19.89
C ILE A 230 15.25 2.97 -19.29
N TRP A 231 14.10 2.95 -18.62
CA TRP A 231 13.42 4.17 -18.14
C TRP A 231 14.07 4.81 -16.93
N LEU A 232 14.59 3.98 -16.00
CA LEU A 232 15.11 4.46 -14.72
C LEU A 232 16.53 3.98 -14.51
N SER A 233 17.37 4.86 -13.97
CA SER A 233 18.70 4.56 -13.45
C SER A 233 18.93 5.25 -12.12
N ASN A 234 19.93 4.79 -11.35
CA ASN A 234 20.33 5.37 -10.07
C ASN A 234 19.16 5.53 -9.07
N VAL A 235 18.26 4.54 -9.06
CA VAL A 235 17.03 4.57 -8.24
C VAL A 235 17.39 4.54 -6.76
N SER A 236 17.10 5.62 -6.07
CA SER A 236 17.39 5.85 -4.66
C SER A 236 16.10 6.12 -3.90
N CYS A 237 15.68 5.14 -3.10
CA CYS A 237 14.52 5.21 -2.21
C CYS A 237 14.99 5.20 -0.75
N SER A 238 14.34 5.96 0.12
CA SER A 238 14.40 5.82 1.57
C SER A 238 13.82 4.48 2.05
N GLY A 239 12.81 3.96 1.34
CA GLY A 239 12.03 2.76 1.68
C GLY A 239 10.62 3.08 2.20
N GLN A 240 10.28 4.36 2.38
CA GLN A 240 8.97 4.83 2.84
C GLN A 240 8.04 5.28 1.70
N GLU A 241 8.58 5.47 0.49
CA GLU A 241 7.84 5.94 -0.69
C GLU A 241 6.68 4.98 -1.04
N GLU A 242 5.50 5.51 -1.33
CA GLU A 242 4.33 4.69 -1.68
C GLU A 242 4.54 3.86 -2.95
N ASN A 243 5.20 4.48 -3.94
CA ASN A 243 5.49 3.91 -5.23
C ASN A 243 6.89 4.32 -5.73
N LEU A 244 7.41 3.60 -6.71
CA LEU A 244 8.75 3.78 -7.25
C LEU A 244 8.97 5.14 -7.94
N HIS A 245 7.91 5.81 -8.42
CA HIS A 245 8.02 7.11 -9.09
C HIS A 245 8.29 8.26 -8.12
N TYR A 246 7.99 8.09 -6.83
CA TYR A 246 8.37 9.05 -5.78
C TYR A 246 9.82 8.87 -5.29
N CYS A 247 10.52 7.81 -5.70
CA CYS A 247 11.95 7.69 -5.43
C CYS A 247 12.78 8.60 -6.33
N LEU A 248 13.86 9.16 -5.79
CA LEU A 248 14.85 9.87 -6.58
C LEU A 248 15.43 8.93 -7.63
N SER A 249 15.31 9.29 -8.91
CA SER A 249 15.75 8.45 -10.02
C SER A 249 16.12 9.31 -11.22
N GLY A 250 17.10 8.85 -12.01
CA GLY A 250 17.37 9.40 -13.33
C GLY A 250 16.33 8.88 -14.30
N LEU A 251 15.29 9.68 -14.55
CA LEU A 251 14.15 9.40 -15.45
C LEU A 251 14.47 9.55 -16.94
N GLU A 252 15.65 10.08 -17.28
CA GLU A 252 16.08 10.31 -18.65
C GLU A 252 17.07 9.24 -19.08
N GLY A 253 16.95 8.79 -20.34
CA GLY A 253 17.78 7.74 -20.96
C GLY A 253 19.28 8.09 -21.12
N ASN A 254 19.77 9.12 -20.44
CA ASN A 254 21.18 9.43 -20.28
C ASN A 254 21.81 8.55 -19.17
N ASN A 255 21.67 7.23 -19.32
CA ASN A 255 22.36 6.23 -18.52
C ASN A 255 23.14 5.31 -19.44
N ASN A 256 24.31 4.86 -18.99
CA ASN A 256 25.21 4.01 -19.78
C ASN A 256 24.91 2.51 -19.61
N CYS A 257 23.74 2.17 -19.07
CA CYS A 257 23.37 0.80 -18.77
C CYS A 257 22.96 0.03 -20.04
N THR A 258 23.22 -1.27 -20.03
CA THR A 258 22.73 -2.23 -21.04
C THR A 258 21.77 -3.23 -20.37
N HIS A 259 21.05 -4.05 -21.14
CA HIS A 259 19.99 -4.92 -20.56
C HIS A 259 20.51 -6.08 -19.68
N ASP A 260 21.80 -6.43 -19.75
CA ASP A 260 22.46 -7.27 -18.73
C ASP A 260 22.59 -6.56 -17.36
N GLU A 261 22.32 -5.26 -17.32
CA GLU A 261 22.20 -4.43 -16.13
C GLU A 261 20.76 -4.21 -15.66
N ASP A 262 19.77 -4.87 -16.26
CA ASP A 262 18.39 -4.78 -15.79
C ASP A 262 18.21 -5.30 -14.34
N THR A 263 17.32 -4.64 -13.60
CA THR A 263 17.03 -4.93 -12.20
C THR A 263 16.15 -6.16 -12.06
N TRP A 264 16.53 -7.07 -11.18
CA TRP A 264 15.69 -8.17 -10.73
C TRP A 264 15.16 -7.93 -9.32
N VAL A 265 13.88 -8.23 -9.12
CA VAL A 265 13.19 -8.10 -7.84
C VAL A 265 12.69 -9.47 -7.41
N GLU A 266 12.93 -9.78 -6.15
CA GLU A 266 12.41 -10.97 -5.49
C GLU A 266 11.81 -10.56 -4.14
N CYS A 267 10.51 -10.77 -4.02
CA CYS A 267 9.78 -10.62 -2.77
C CYS A 267 9.44 -12.01 -2.20
N GLU A 268 9.17 -12.07 -0.90
CA GLU A 268 8.28 -13.11 -0.37
C GLU A 268 6.96 -13.00 -1.12
N ASP A 269 6.55 -14.06 -1.83
CA ASP A 269 5.16 -14.19 -2.28
C ASP A 269 4.37 -14.66 -1.06
N PRO A 270 3.40 -13.90 -0.54
CA PRO A 270 2.48 -14.42 0.46
C PRO A 270 1.60 -15.45 -0.25
N GLU A 271 2.09 -16.68 -0.39
CA GLU A 271 1.46 -17.74 -1.18
C GLU A 271 0.04 -18.02 -0.66
N THR A 272 -0.94 -17.37 -1.27
CA THR A 272 -2.36 -17.65 -1.05
C THR A 272 -2.83 -18.83 -1.89
N VAL A 273 -2.04 -19.28 -2.87
CA VAL A 273 -2.39 -20.33 -3.82
C VAL A 273 -1.14 -21.14 -4.17
N ARG A 274 -1.26 -22.47 -4.24
CA ARG A 274 -0.18 -23.37 -4.72
C ARG A 274 -0.75 -24.59 -5.44
N LEU A 275 0.11 -25.29 -6.19
CA LEU A 275 -0.19 -26.59 -6.82
C LEU A 275 0.67 -27.68 -6.18
N VAL A 276 0.03 -28.75 -5.69
CA VAL A 276 0.69 -29.83 -4.93
C VAL A 276 0.53 -31.18 -5.61
N GLY A 277 1.57 -32.02 -5.56
CA GLY A 277 1.49 -33.43 -5.99
C GLY A 277 1.48 -33.66 -7.51
N GLY A 278 1.81 -32.65 -8.32
CA GLY A 278 2.09 -32.82 -9.75
C GLY A 278 3.55 -32.47 -10.09
N PRO A 279 3.98 -32.71 -11.35
CA PRO A 279 5.35 -32.45 -11.78
C PRO A 279 5.58 -30.94 -11.95
N GLY A 280 6.32 -30.36 -11.01
CA GLY A 280 6.71 -28.95 -11.00
C GLY A 280 5.64 -27.98 -10.51
N ARG A 281 6.03 -26.71 -10.31
CA ARG A 281 5.19 -25.64 -9.74
C ARG A 281 3.89 -25.31 -10.49
N CYS A 282 3.78 -25.72 -11.76
CA CYS A 282 2.68 -25.38 -12.66
C CYS A 282 1.69 -26.51 -12.94
N LYS A 283 1.80 -27.63 -12.20
CA LYS A 283 0.87 -28.75 -12.31
C LYS A 283 0.66 -29.42 -10.95
N GLY A 284 -0.59 -29.67 -10.58
CA GLY A 284 -0.94 -30.34 -9.33
C GLY A 284 -2.35 -30.06 -8.85
N ARG A 285 -2.68 -30.56 -7.65
CA ARG A 285 -3.89 -30.23 -6.91
C ARG A 285 -3.83 -28.77 -6.45
N LEU A 286 -4.89 -28.01 -6.73
CA LEU A 286 -5.04 -26.66 -6.22
C LEU A 286 -5.27 -26.63 -4.70
N GLU A 287 -4.38 -25.95 -3.99
CA GLU A 287 -4.51 -25.61 -2.58
C GLU A 287 -4.48 -24.09 -2.40
N VAL A 288 -5.33 -23.58 -1.50
CA VAL A 288 -5.51 -22.15 -1.23
C VAL A 288 -5.31 -21.92 0.26
N LYS A 289 -4.55 -20.89 0.62
CA LYS A 289 -4.29 -20.50 2.01
C LYS A 289 -5.36 -19.52 2.47
N HIS A 290 -6.09 -19.88 3.53
CA HIS A 290 -7.13 -19.05 4.15
C HIS A 290 -6.96 -19.10 5.66
N GLN A 291 -6.94 -17.94 6.33
CA GLN A 291 -6.69 -17.84 7.78
C GLN A 291 -5.46 -18.65 8.24
N GLU A 292 -4.34 -18.49 7.52
CA GLU A 292 -3.08 -19.23 7.69
C GLU A 292 -3.14 -20.77 7.50
N GLN A 293 -4.30 -21.35 7.17
CA GLN A 293 -4.46 -22.78 6.91
C GLN A 293 -4.59 -23.08 5.41
N TRP A 294 -4.07 -24.24 4.98
CA TRP A 294 -4.18 -24.70 3.59
C TRP A 294 -5.43 -25.55 3.38
N GLY A 295 -6.35 -25.06 2.55
CA GLY A 295 -7.54 -25.77 2.10
C GLY A 295 -7.42 -26.27 0.66
N THR A 296 -8.33 -27.17 0.25
CA THR A 296 -8.49 -27.58 -1.16
C THR A 296 -9.73 -26.94 -1.78
N VAL A 297 -9.69 -26.68 -3.08
CA VAL A 297 -10.83 -26.08 -3.79
C VAL A 297 -11.84 -27.16 -4.19
N CYS A 298 -13.13 -26.90 -3.93
CA CYS A 298 -14.22 -27.81 -4.28
C CYS A 298 -14.43 -27.96 -5.79
N LYS A 299 -15.01 -29.10 -6.20
CA LYS A 299 -15.42 -29.36 -7.59
C LYS A 299 -16.44 -28.34 -8.12
N ALA A 300 -17.43 -28.01 -7.28
CA ALA A 300 -18.54 -27.16 -7.67
C ALA A 300 -18.04 -25.75 -8.02
N GLY A 301 -18.39 -25.26 -9.21
CA GLY A 301 -17.92 -23.97 -9.74
C GLY A 301 -16.51 -23.97 -10.35
N TRP A 302 -15.69 -25.01 -10.14
CA TRP A 302 -14.35 -25.06 -10.72
C TRP A 302 -14.40 -25.28 -12.24
N ASN A 303 -13.81 -24.35 -12.99
CA ASN A 303 -13.86 -24.33 -14.46
C ASN A 303 -12.56 -23.77 -15.06
N LEU A 304 -12.46 -23.79 -16.40
CA LEU A 304 -11.26 -23.33 -17.11
C LEU A 304 -10.95 -21.83 -16.90
N SER A 305 -11.95 -20.97 -16.67
CA SER A 305 -11.73 -19.56 -16.37
C SER A 305 -11.10 -19.37 -14.99
N ALA A 306 -11.56 -20.11 -13.98
CA ALA A 306 -10.92 -20.14 -12.66
C ALA A 306 -9.47 -20.70 -12.74
N ALA A 307 -9.25 -21.75 -13.54
CA ALA A 307 -7.92 -22.28 -13.80
C ALA A 307 -6.99 -21.26 -14.49
N LYS A 308 -7.50 -20.44 -15.44
CA LYS A 308 -6.74 -19.34 -16.05
C LYS A 308 -6.30 -18.29 -15.02
N VAL A 309 -7.17 -17.94 -14.05
CA VAL A 309 -6.81 -17.01 -12.97
C VAL A 309 -5.67 -17.57 -12.13
N VAL A 310 -5.75 -18.84 -11.73
CA VAL A 310 -4.69 -19.51 -10.95
C VAL A 310 -3.38 -19.63 -11.72
N CYS A 311 -3.40 -20.05 -13.00
CA CYS A 311 -2.20 -20.06 -13.83
C CYS A 311 -1.58 -18.67 -13.98
N ARG A 312 -2.40 -17.61 -14.11
CA ARG A 312 -1.94 -16.22 -14.16
C ARG A 312 -1.29 -15.79 -12.84
N GLN A 313 -1.90 -16.08 -11.70
CA GLN A 313 -1.36 -15.77 -10.36
C GLN A 313 -0.02 -16.47 -10.11
N LEU A 314 0.08 -17.75 -10.49
CA LEU A 314 1.29 -18.57 -10.33
C LEU A 314 2.37 -18.31 -11.41
N GLY A 315 2.14 -17.43 -12.39
CA GLY A 315 3.09 -17.18 -13.48
C GLY A 315 3.31 -18.41 -14.39
N CYS A 316 2.29 -19.25 -14.54
CA CYS A 316 2.32 -20.54 -15.23
C CYS A 316 1.69 -20.51 -16.63
N GLY A 317 1.72 -19.35 -17.31
CA GLY A 317 1.21 -19.20 -18.66
C GLY A 317 -0.31 -19.45 -18.79
N LYS A 318 -0.71 -20.05 -19.92
CA LYS A 318 -2.13 -20.36 -20.21
C LYS A 318 -2.54 -21.67 -19.54
N ALA A 319 -3.69 -21.66 -18.85
CA ALA A 319 -4.31 -22.89 -18.37
C ALA A 319 -4.85 -23.73 -19.53
N THR A 320 -4.45 -25.00 -19.59
CA THR A 320 -4.83 -25.94 -20.65
C THR A 320 -5.80 -27.03 -20.19
N ALA A 321 -6.00 -27.22 -18.89
CA ALA A 321 -6.96 -28.17 -18.33
C ALA A 321 -7.45 -27.80 -16.92
N SER A 322 -8.57 -28.41 -16.53
CA SER A 322 -9.20 -28.31 -15.20
C SER A 322 -9.75 -29.67 -14.69
N TRP A 323 -9.16 -30.78 -15.16
CA TRP A 323 -9.72 -32.14 -15.02
C TRP A 323 -9.86 -32.62 -13.57
N HIS A 324 -10.78 -33.58 -13.41
CA HIS A 324 -10.96 -34.41 -12.22
C HIS A 324 -10.40 -35.81 -12.46
N MET A 325 -9.71 -36.38 -11.47
CA MET A 325 -9.50 -37.83 -11.42
C MET A 325 -10.76 -38.53 -10.90
N PRO A 326 -11.13 -39.71 -11.44
CA PRO A 326 -12.12 -40.57 -10.81
C PRO A 326 -11.51 -41.29 -9.59
N TYR A 327 -12.38 -41.62 -8.63
CA TYR A 327 -12.12 -42.30 -7.35
C TYR A 327 -11.49 -41.49 -6.18
N SER A 328 -12.32 -41.38 -5.13
CA SER A 328 -12.05 -41.14 -3.70
C SER A 328 -11.33 -39.89 -3.20
N GLN A 329 -10.69 -39.05 -4.02
CA GLN A 329 -10.15 -37.76 -3.56
C GLN A 329 -10.66 -36.55 -4.36
N ARG A 330 -11.25 -35.57 -3.66
CA ARG A 330 -11.65 -34.27 -4.23
C ARG A 330 -10.38 -33.53 -4.67
N THR A 331 -10.09 -33.52 -5.98
CA THR A 331 -8.83 -32.99 -6.51
C THR A 331 -9.04 -32.33 -7.87
N CYS A 332 -8.85 -31.01 -7.90
CA CYS A 332 -8.84 -30.19 -9.11
C CYS A 332 -7.40 -30.09 -9.64
N LEU A 333 -7.15 -30.60 -10.84
CA LEU A 333 -5.86 -30.51 -11.51
C LEU A 333 -5.82 -29.29 -12.43
N VAL A 334 -4.81 -28.44 -12.24
CA VAL A 334 -4.47 -27.34 -13.16
C VAL A 334 -3.23 -27.72 -13.96
N THR A 335 -3.21 -27.39 -15.24
CA THR A 335 -2.01 -27.49 -16.09
C THR A 335 -1.72 -26.14 -16.73
N GLY A 336 -0.61 -25.52 -16.33
CA GLY A 336 0.03 -24.44 -17.07
C GLY A 336 1.07 -24.98 -18.05
N ILE A 337 1.26 -24.29 -19.18
CA ILE A 337 2.42 -24.49 -20.06
C ILE A 337 3.34 -23.27 -19.90
N SER A 338 4.63 -23.54 -19.68
CA SER A 338 5.74 -22.58 -19.73
C SER A 338 6.14 -22.30 -21.17
#